data_AF-V6Z334-F1
#
_entry.id   AF-V6Z334-F1
#
_cell.length_a   1.000
_cell.length_b   1.000
_cell.length_c   1.000
_cell.angle_alpha   90.00
_cell.angle_beta   90.00
_cell.angle_gamma   90.00
#
_symmetry.space_group_name_H-M   'P 1'
#
loop_
_entity.id
_entity.type
_entity.pdbx_description
1 polymer ?
#
loop_
_entity_poly.entity_id
_entity_poly.type
_entity_poly.pdbx_seq_one_letter_code
_entity_poly.pdbx_strand_id
1 'polypeptide(L)'
;MKIIQSEWLKIKMSYPSYLILGFSLIEIITILPYLIFVKSSKALEAAIFFPMLAIAVIISLVAILICEQEEQANHFQILISEREGAKLWAAKIIILDLMLLLPTIGVWSLLYLVFKQDSYLTVGLIYWLLSAFLNHFHLLLAFLLGNSGNLIVAFIECLLIIFATNKVFLEMHWLPIALPINMILEPVDGYLVNLSIFISWIVLLFLAQIYLLKYSKIKILK
;
A
#
# COMPACT_ATOMS: atom_id res chain seq x y z
N MET A 1 1.33 -23.27 -5.84
CA MET A 1 2.50 -23.24 -4.94
C MET A 1 3.79 -22.85 -5.65
N LYS A 2 4.18 -23.49 -6.76
CA LYS A 2 5.42 -23.16 -7.51
C LYS A 2 5.51 -21.69 -7.98
N ILE A 3 4.40 -21.11 -8.47
CA ILE A 3 4.33 -19.71 -8.93
C ILE A 3 4.64 -18.74 -7.78
N ILE A 4 3.93 -18.86 -6.64
CA ILE A 4 4.15 -18.02 -5.46
C ILE A 4 5.58 -18.13 -4.96
N GLN A 5 6.15 -19.35 -4.93
CA GLN A 5 7.55 -19.55 -4.54
C GLN A 5 8.53 -18.85 -5.48
N SER A 6 8.30 -18.90 -6.78
CA SER A 6 9.13 -18.20 -7.77
C SER A 6 9.07 -16.68 -7.59
N GLU A 7 7.87 -16.12 -7.48
CA GLU A 7 7.68 -14.68 -7.29
C GLU A 7 8.24 -14.19 -5.94
N TRP A 8 8.12 -15.01 -4.90
CA TRP A 8 8.72 -14.73 -3.61
C TRP A 8 10.24 -14.66 -3.72
N LEU A 9 10.89 -15.60 -4.43
CA LEU A 9 12.34 -15.58 -4.61
C LEU A 9 12.82 -14.37 -5.41
N LYS A 10 12.01 -13.86 -6.35
CA LYS A 10 12.32 -12.63 -7.09
C LYS A 10 12.24 -11.39 -6.20
N ILE A 11 11.27 -11.34 -5.28
CA ILE A 11 11.05 -10.16 -4.43
C ILE A 11 11.94 -10.19 -3.18
N LYS A 12 12.12 -11.36 -2.55
CA LYS A 12 12.95 -11.54 -1.35
C LYS A 12 14.40 -11.18 -1.71
N MET A 13 14.91 -10.05 -1.19
CA MET A 13 16.24 -9.48 -1.51
C MET A 13 16.30 -8.58 -2.76
N SER A 14 15.16 -8.04 -3.20
CA SER A 14 15.07 -7.02 -4.25
C SER A 14 15.01 -5.59 -3.65
N TYR A 15 15.24 -4.55 -4.48
CA TYR A 15 15.07 -3.15 -4.08
C TYR A 15 13.70 -2.83 -3.46
N PRO A 16 12.55 -3.29 -4.03
CA PRO A 16 11.25 -3.20 -3.37
C PRO A 16 11.24 -3.73 -1.94
N SER A 17 11.83 -4.91 -1.72
CA SER A 17 11.89 -5.51 -0.39
C SER A 17 12.72 -4.69 0.59
N TYR A 18 13.88 -4.18 0.15
CA TYR A 18 14.72 -3.34 0.99
C TYR A 18 14.05 -2.01 1.34
N LEU A 19 13.28 -1.43 0.41
CA LEU A 19 12.52 -0.21 0.67
C LEU A 19 11.45 -0.44 1.74
N ILE A 20 10.67 -1.53 1.64
CA ILE A 20 9.64 -1.88 2.63
C ILE A 20 10.28 -2.15 4.01
N LEU A 21 11.36 -2.94 4.05
CA LEU A 21 12.08 -3.25 5.29
C LEU A 21 12.68 -1.99 5.92
N GLY A 22 13.32 -1.15 5.11
CA GLY A 22 13.93 0.10 5.56
C GLY A 22 12.89 1.07 6.10
N PHE A 23 11.75 1.21 5.42
CA PHE A 23 10.64 2.03 5.89
C PHE A 23 10.08 1.52 7.23
N SER A 24 9.85 0.21 7.35
CA SER A 24 9.41 -0.41 8.61
C SER A 24 10.38 -0.14 9.77
N LEU A 25 11.69 -0.23 9.51
CA LEU A 25 12.71 0.05 10.51
C LEU A 25 12.68 1.53 10.92
N ILE A 26 12.56 2.45 9.96
CA ILE A 26 12.44 3.88 10.21
C ILE A 26 11.20 4.17 11.07
N GLU A 27 10.05 3.57 10.75
CA GLU A 27 8.84 3.72 11.56
C GLU A 27 9.04 3.26 13.01
N ILE A 28 9.67 2.10 13.23
CA ILE A 28 9.95 1.60 14.59
C ILE A 28 10.85 2.55 15.37
N ILE A 29 11.98 2.99 14.78
CA ILE A 29 12.95 3.84 15.48
C ILE A 29 12.47 5.29 15.65
N THR A 30 11.39 5.68 14.99
CA THR A 30 10.83 7.04 15.09
C THR A 30 9.54 7.08 15.90
N ILE A 31 8.53 6.30 15.51
CA ILE A 31 7.18 6.33 16.12
C ILE A 31 7.23 5.88 17.57
N LEU A 32 7.87 4.75 17.86
CA LEU A 32 7.90 4.20 19.21
C LEU A 32 8.59 5.15 20.20
N PRO A 33 9.82 5.65 19.94
CA PRO A 33 10.42 6.66 20.81
C PRO A 33 9.58 7.94 20.90
N TYR A 34 9.03 8.43 19.78
CA TYR A 34 8.23 9.65 19.77
C TYR A 34 7.02 9.57 20.71
N LEU A 35 6.27 8.47 20.68
CA LEU A 35 5.10 8.27 21.56
C LEU A 35 5.47 7.99 23.03
N ILE A 36 6.65 7.42 23.29
CA ILE A 36 7.16 7.25 24.65
C ILE A 36 7.46 8.62 25.30
N PHE A 37 8.12 9.52 24.55
CA PHE A 37 8.56 10.82 25.07
C PHE A 37 7.48 11.91 24.98
N VAL A 38 6.62 11.87 23.96
CA VAL A 38 5.60 12.91 23.69
C VAL A 38 4.21 12.33 23.88
N LYS A 39 3.74 12.34 25.13
CA LYS A 39 2.43 11.81 25.49
C LYS A 39 1.34 12.86 25.27
N SER A 40 0.78 12.92 24.06
CA SER A 40 -0.39 13.74 23.76
C SER A 40 -1.23 13.13 22.64
N SER A 41 -2.53 13.46 22.59
CA SER A 41 -3.41 13.03 21.49
C SER A 41 -2.92 13.53 20.13
N LYS A 42 -2.43 14.77 20.07
CA LYS A 42 -1.84 15.35 18.85
C LYS A 42 -0.57 14.61 18.40
N ALA A 43 0.25 14.14 19.33
CA ALA A 43 1.41 13.34 19.00
C ALA A 43 1.00 11.98 18.43
N LEU A 44 -0.06 11.37 18.96
CA LEU A 44 -0.61 10.14 18.38
C LEU A 44 -1.13 10.37 16.96
N GLU A 45 -1.92 11.40 16.72
CA GLU A 45 -2.41 11.74 15.38
C GLU A 45 -1.25 11.95 14.39
N ALA A 46 -0.23 12.71 14.78
CA ALA A 46 0.95 12.92 13.95
C ALA A 46 1.70 11.60 13.66
N ALA A 47 1.84 10.74 14.67
CA ALA A 47 2.47 9.43 14.54
C ALA A 47 1.68 8.45 13.65
N ILE A 48 0.37 8.63 13.51
CA ILE A 48 -0.49 7.85 12.62
C ILE A 48 -0.40 8.40 11.19
N PHE A 49 -0.65 9.70 11.01
CA PHE A 49 -0.89 10.26 9.68
C PHE A 49 0.40 10.58 8.92
N PHE A 50 1.51 10.88 9.61
CA PHE A 50 2.77 11.17 8.92
C PHE A 50 3.32 9.94 8.17
N PRO A 51 3.35 8.74 8.75
CA PRO A 51 3.67 7.53 7.99
C PRO A 51 2.66 7.21 6.88
N MET A 52 1.36 7.47 7.09
CA MET A 52 0.34 7.31 6.03
C MET A 52 0.57 8.23 4.82
N LEU A 53 1.18 9.41 5.01
CA LEU A 53 1.62 10.24 3.89
C LEU A 53 2.82 9.61 3.19
N ALA A 54 3.81 9.19 3.96
CA ALA A 54 5.02 8.59 3.43
C ALA A 54 4.74 7.31 2.63
N ILE A 55 3.79 6.47 3.08
CA ILE A 55 3.48 5.20 2.42
C ILE A 55 2.96 5.39 0.98
N ALA A 56 2.26 6.48 0.68
CA ALA A 56 1.79 6.77 -0.68
C ALA A 56 2.98 6.89 -1.65
N VAL A 57 4.00 7.65 -1.25
CA VAL A 57 5.23 7.80 -2.03
C VAL A 57 6.03 6.49 -2.07
N ILE A 58 6.19 5.82 -0.93
CA ILE A 58 6.96 4.57 -0.84
C ILE A 58 6.34 3.49 -1.73
N ILE A 59 5.03 3.34 -1.74
CA ILE A 59 4.36 2.31 -2.55
C ILE A 59 4.41 2.65 -4.04
N SER A 60 4.32 3.93 -4.42
CA SER A 60 4.57 4.33 -5.82
C SER A 60 5.99 3.93 -6.28
N LEU A 61 7.01 4.14 -5.44
CA LEU A 61 8.38 3.69 -5.72
C LEU A 61 8.48 2.16 -5.77
N VAL A 62 7.84 1.44 -4.86
CA VAL A 62 7.76 -0.03 -4.91
C VAL A 62 7.15 -0.49 -6.24
N ALA A 63 6.03 0.10 -6.66
CA ALA A 63 5.36 -0.25 -7.90
C ALA A 63 6.25 -0.02 -9.12
N ILE A 64 6.93 1.13 -9.18
CA ILE A 64 7.90 1.44 -10.24
C ILE A 64 9.01 0.40 -10.30
N LEU A 65 9.67 0.12 -9.16
CA LEU A 65 10.76 -0.84 -9.08
C LEU A 65 10.33 -2.26 -9.45
N ILE A 66 9.10 -2.64 -9.10
CA ILE A 66 8.53 -3.94 -9.48
C ILE A 66 8.30 -4.04 -10.99
N CYS A 67 7.77 -2.97 -11.61
CA CYS A 67 7.59 -2.93 -13.06
C CYS A 67 8.93 -2.97 -13.81
N GLU A 68 9.93 -2.20 -13.36
CA GLU A 68 11.29 -2.23 -13.92
C GLU A 68 11.98 -3.59 -13.75
N GLN A 69 11.77 -4.26 -12.61
CA GLN A 69 12.25 -5.61 -12.38
C GLN A 69 11.64 -6.62 -13.37
N GLU A 70 10.34 -6.51 -13.64
CA GLU A 70 9.67 -7.38 -14.62
C GLU A 70 10.10 -7.06 -16.05
N GLU A 71 10.33 -5.80 -16.38
CA GLU A 71 10.93 -5.38 -17.66
C GLU A 71 12.27 -6.07 -17.90
N GLN A 72 13.16 -6.00 -16.93
CA GLN A 72 14.46 -6.65 -17.00
C GLN A 72 14.33 -8.17 -17.11
N ALA A 73 13.48 -8.81 -16.30
CA ALA A 73 13.30 -10.26 -16.35
C ALA A 73 12.81 -10.75 -17.73
N ASN A 74 11.94 -9.98 -18.37
CA ASN A 74 11.38 -10.30 -19.68
C ASN A 74 12.36 -10.11 -20.84
N HIS A 75 13.40 -9.28 -20.69
CA HIS A 75 14.50 -9.20 -21.66
C HIS A 75 15.36 -10.48 -21.69
N PHE A 76 15.45 -11.22 -20.59
CA PHE A 76 16.27 -12.42 -20.48
C PHE A 76 15.48 -13.73 -20.68
N GLN A 77 14.17 -13.71 -20.40
CA GLN A 77 13.26 -14.83 -20.60
C GLN A 77 11.94 -14.28 -21.12
N ILE A 78 11.43 -14.75 -22.27
CA ILE A 78 10.10 -14.33 -22.75
C ILE A 78 9.04 -14.95 -21.82
N LEU A 79 8.74 -14.31 -20.68
CA LEU A 79 7.71 -14.77 -19.74
C LEU A 79 6.31 -14.29 -20.16
N ILE A 80 6.22 -13.17 -20.90
CA ILE A 80 4.97 -12.53 -21.33
C ILE A 80 4.24 -13.31 -22.44
N SER A 81 4.88 -14.24 -23.15
CA SER A 81 4.22 -14.99 -24.24
C SER A 81 3.28 -16.09 -23.75
N GLU A 82 3.29 -16.44 -22.46
CA GLU A 82 2.52 -17.57 -21.94
C GLU A 82 1.26 -17.18 -21.17
N ARG A 83 0.28 -18.08 -21.26
CA ARG A 83 -1.07 -18.11 -20.66
C ARG A 83 -1.13 -17.84 -19.14
N GLU A 84 0.02 -17.62 -18.49
CA GLU A 84 0.23 -17.54 -17.05
C GLU A 84 0.57 -16.13 -16.53
N GLY A 85 0.77 -15.12 -17.40
CA GLY A 85 1.17 -13.76 -17.00
C GLY A 85 0.26 -13.12 -15.93
N ALA A 86 -1.06 -13.24 -16.09
CA ALA A 86 -2.01 -12.74 -15.09
C ALA A 86 -1.88 -13.46 -13.73
N LYS A 87 -1.52 -14.76 -13.71
CA LYS A 87 -1.30 -15.52 -12.47
C LYS A 87 -0.01 -15.10 -11.77
N LEU A 88 1.05 -14.81 -12.53
CA LEU A 88 2.32 -14.31 -12.00
C LEU A 88 2.13 -12.96 -11.32
N TRP A 89 1.47 -12.02 -12.00
CA TRP A 89 1.14 -10.71 -11.42
C TRP A 89 0.22 -10.82 -10.21
N ALA A 90 -0.82 -11.68 -10.25
CA ALA A 90 -1.67 -11.92 -9.09
C ALA A 90 -0.86 -12.40 -7.87
N ALA A 91 0.05 -13.37 -8.08
CA ALA A 91 0.91 -13.87 -7.01
C ALA A 91 1.84 -12.77 -6.47
N LYS A 92 2.37 -11.93 -7.37
CA LYS A 92 3.24 -10.82 -7.01
C LYS A 92 2.54 -9.77 -6.14
N ILE A 93 1.33 -9.37 -6.53
CA ILE A 93 0.49 -8.44 -5.77
C ILE A 93 0.23 -8.98 -4.36
N ILE A 94 -0.20 -10.24 -4.25
CA ILE A 94 -0.46 -10.89 -2.95
C ILE A 94 0.79 -10.93 -2.08
N ILE A 95 1.96 -11.23 -2.65
CA ILE A 95 3.23 -11.21 -1.91
C ILE A 95 3.53 -9.81 -1.37
N LEU A 96 3.35 -8.77 -2.20
CA LEU A 96 3.58 -7.39 -1.78
C LEU A 96 2.60 -6.98 -0.66
N ASP A 97 1.32 -7.31 -0.75
CA ASP A 97 0.34 -7.04 0.31
C ASP A 97 0.74 -7.71 1.64
N LEU A 98 1.25 -8.94 1.57
CA LEU A 98 1.76 -9.65 2.75
C LEU A 98 3.02 -9.01 3.31
N MET A 99 3.92 -8.52 2.46
CA MET A 99 5.13 -7.81 2.92
C MET A 99 4.79 -6.48 3.57
N LEU A 100 3.76 -5.80 3.08
CA LEU A 100 3.25 -4.55 3.65
C LEU A 100 2.62 -4.73 5.04
N LEU A 101 2.39 -5.96 5.50
CA LEU A 101 2.04 -6.21 6.91
C LEU A 101 3.14 -5.74 7.87
N LEU A 102 4.41 -5.75 7.46
CA LEU A 102 5.53 -5.39 8.32
C LEU A 102 5.52 -3.91 8.74
N PRO A 103 5.49 -2.92 7.81
CA PRO A 103 5.43 -1.50 8.18
C PRO A 103 4.09 -1.11 8.84
N THR A 104 3.05 -1.93 8.65
CA THR A 104 1.71 -1.64 9.16
C THR A 104 1.43 -2.44 10.43
N ILE A 105 0.74 -3.57 10.33
CA ILE A 105 0.35 -4.40 11.47
C ILE A 105 1.55 -4.74 12.36
N GLY A 106 2.73 -5.02 11.79
CA GLY A 106 3.95 -5.33 12.53
C GLY A 106 4.37 -4.19 13.48
N VAL A 107 4.56 -2.99 12.95
CA VAL A 107 4.92 -1.79 13.74
C VAL A 107 3.86 -1.50 14.80
N TRP A 108 2.59 -1.48 14.41
CA TRP A 108 1.50 -1.12 15.32
C TRP A 108 1.21 -2.20 16.37
N SER A 109 1.52 -3.47 16.09
CA SER A 109 1.49 -4.54 17.10
C SER A 109 2.56 -4.34 18.16
N LEU A 110 3.76 -3.85 17.81
CA LEU A 110 4.79 -3.51 18.80
C LEU A 110 4.30 -2.38 19.72
N LEU A 111 3.64 -1.36 19.18
CA LEU A 111 3.03 -0.30 19.98
C LEU A 111 1.94 -0.84 20.92
N TYR A 112 1.06 -1.73 20.42
CA TYR A 112 0.11 -2.44 21.27
C TYR A 112 0.80 -3.20 22.41
N LEU A 113 1.90 -3.90 22.14
CA LEU A 113 2.62 -4.63 23.18
C LEU A 113 3.18 -3.72 24.27
N VAL A 114 3.63 -2.51 23.90
CA VAL A 114 4.21 -1.52 24.82
C VAL A 114 3.14 -0.76 25.61
N PHE A 115 2.06 -0.32 24.95
CA PHE A 115 1.07 0.58 25.53
C PHE A 115 -0.25 -0.08 25.92
N LYS A 116 -0.49 -1.32 25.50
CA LYS A 116 -1.68 -2.15 25.84
C LYS A 116 -3.03 -1.51 25.48
N GLN A 117 -3.11 -0.87 24.30
CA GLN A 117 -4.35 -0.24 23.81
C GLN A 117 -4.76 -0.83 22.46
N ASP A 118 -5.96 -1.41 22.39
CA ASP A 118 -6.47 -2.12 21.21
C ASP A 118 -6.62 -1.24 19.96
N SER A 119 -6.78 0.08 20.15
CA SER A 119 -6.83 1.03 19.05
C SER A 119 -5.57 1.00 18.17
N TYR A 120 -4.41 0.65 18.72
CA TYR A 120 -3.19 0.52 17.92
C TYR A 120 -3.27 -0.61 16.89
N LEU A 121 -3.87 -1.76 17.24
CA LEU A 121 -4.09 -2.84 16.28
C LEU A 121 -5.08 -2.43 15.19
N THR A 122 -6.10 -1.67 15.56
CA THR A 122 -7.08 -1.13 14.61
C THR A 122 -6.43 -0.18 13.62
N VAL A 123 -5.57 0.74 14.09
CA VAL A 123 -4.78 1.62 13.22
C VAL A 123 -3.88 0.80 12.29
N GLY A 124 -3.18 -0.21 12.81
CA GLY A 124 -2.33 -1.09 12.01
C GLY A 124 -3.10 -1.78 10.88
N LEU A 125 -4.31 -2.25 11.15
CA LEU A 125 -5.18 -2.88 10.15
C LEU A 125 -5.67 -1.88 9.09
N ILE A 126 -6.13 -0.70 9.50
CA ILE A 126 -6.56 0.35 8.56
C ILE A 126 -5.39 0.80 7.68
N TYR A 127 -4.20 0.94 8.27
CA TYR A 127 -2.99 1.32 7.57
C TYR A 127 -2.54 0.24 6.57
N TRP A 128 -2.70 -1.04 6.92
CA TRP A 128 -2.47 -2.15 6.00
C TRP A 128 -3.44 -2.13 4.82
N LEU A 129 -4.73 -1.91 5.06
CA LEU A 129 -5.71 -1.78 3.98
C LEU A 129 -5.40 -0.58 3.07
N LEU A 130 -4.97 0.56 3.63
CA LEU A 130 -4.50 1.71 2.86
C LEU A 130 -3.31 1.32 1.97
N SER A 131 -2.36 0.58 2.53
CA SER A 131 -1.17 0.10 1.82
C SER A 131 -1.54 -0.86 0.69
N ALA A 132 -2.46 -1.80 0.91
CA ALA A 132 -2.95 -2.71 -0.13
C ALA A 132 -3.69 -1.95 -1.26
N PHE A 133 -4.53 -0.97 -0.90
CA PHE A 133 -5.17 -0.08 -1.89
C PHE A 133 -4.15 0.63 -2.76
N LEU A 134 -3.16 1.29 -2.13
CA LEU A 134 -2.10 2.01 -2.84
C LEU A 134 -1.27 1.07 -3.70
N ASN A 135 -0.97 -0.14 -3.23
CA ASN A 135 -0.19 -1.14 -3.97
C ASN A 135 -0.91 -1.50 -5.27
N HIS A 136 -2.20 -1.82 -5.16
CA HIS A 136 -3.04 -2.12 -6.31
C HIS A 136 -3.16 -0.92 -7.26
N PHE A 137 -3.37 0.27 -6.71
CA PHE A 137 -3.57 1.48 -7.48
C PHE A 137 -2.31 1.88 -8.24
N HIS A 138 -1.15 1.94 -7.58
CA HIS A 138 0.10 2.35 -8.23
C HIS A 138 0.64 1.30 -9.21
N LEU A 139 0.42 0.01 -8.98
CA LEU A 139 0.74 -1.01 -9.98
C LEU A 139 -0.13 -0.84 -11.22
N LEU A 140 -1.42 -0.56 -11.05
CA LEU A 140 -2.31 -0.23 -12.16
C LEU A 140 -1.85 1.04 -12.91
N LEU A 141 -1.51 2.10 -12.18
CA LEU A 141 -1.04 3.35 -12.77
C LEU A 141 0.30 3.21 -13.48
N ALA A 142 1.20 2.35 -13.00
CA ALA A 142 2.46 2.08 -13.68
C ALA A 142 2.23 1.59 -15.12
N PHE A 143 1.18 0.79 -15.35
CA PHE A 143 0.79 0.36 -16.71
C PHE A 143 0.16 1.47 -17.56
N LEU A 144 -0.43 2.50 -16.95
CA LEU A 144 -1.24 3.51 -17.65
C LEU A 144 -0.50 4.84 -17.87
N LEU A 145 0.26 5.30 -16.88
CA LEU A 145 0.85 6.64 -16.81
C LEU A 145 2.40 6.64 -16.80
N GLY A 146 3.03 5.46 -16.68
CA GLY A 146 4.47 5.31 -16.51
C GLY A 146 5.00 5.90 -15.20
N ASN A 147 6.32 5.87 -15.01
CA ASN A 147 6.97 6.13 -13.71
C ASN A 147 6.72 7.56 -13.18
N SER A 148 6.90 8.58 -14.02
CA SER A 148 6.72 9.98 -13.58
C SER A 148 5.27 10.31 -13.24
N GLY A 149 4.32 9.81 -14.04
CA GLY A 149 2.89 9.99 -13.76
C GLY A 149 2.48 9.30 -12.45
N ASN A 150 3.02 8.11 -12.21
CA ASN A 150 2.79 7.37 -10.97
C ASN A 150 3.23 8.16 -9.72
N LEU A 151 4.42 8.77 -9.77
CA LEU A 151 4.95 9.57 -8.67
C LEU A 151 4.18 10.88 -8.45
N ILE A 152 3.75 11.56 -9.53
CA ILE A 152 2.90 12.77 -9.43
C ILE A 152 1.59 12.44 -8.70
N VAL A 153 0.96 11.31 -9.03
CA VAL A 153 -0.27 10.89 -8.35
C VAL A 153 -0.02 10.62 -6.86
N ALA A 154 1.11 9.99 -6.50
CA ALA A 154 1.47 9.78 -5.10
C ALA A 154 1.57 11.10 -4.30
N PHE A 155 2.12 12.16 -4.90
CA PHE A 155 2.15 13.48 -4.26
C PHE A 155 0.76 14.11 -4.11
N ILE A 156 -0.14 13.89 -5.08
CA ILE A 156 -1.54 14.33 -4.97
C ILE A 156 -2.23 13.57 -3.83
N GLU A 157 -1.98 12.27 -3.68
CA GLU A 157 -2.53 11.47 -2.59
C GLU A 157 -2.04 11.96 -1.22
N CYS A 158 -0.78 12.38 -1.10
CA CYS A 158 -0.30 13.05 0.11
C CYS A 158 -1.14 14.29 0.45
N LEU A 159 -1.45 15.14 -0.54
CA LEU A 159 -2.31 16.30 -0.32
C LEU A 159 -3.73 15.90 0.09
N LEU A 160 -4.29 14.86 -0.53
CA LEU A 160 -5.62 14.36 -0.20
C LEU A 160 -5.69 13.79 1.22
N ILE A 161 -4.65 13.09 1.68
CA ILE A 161 -4.54 12.63 3.06
C ILE A 161 -4.47 13.82 4.01
N ILE A 162 -3.68 14.87 3.71
CA ILE A 162 -3.63 16.09 4.52
C ILE A 162 -5.01 16.77 4.62
N PHE A 163 -5.78 16.82 3.54
CA PHE A 163 -7.14 17.36 3.61
C PHE A 163 -8.08 16.46 4.39
N ALA A 164 -7.95 15.14 4.26
CA ALA A 164 -8.74 14.18 5.01
C ALA A 164 -8.47 14.28 6.53
N THR A 165 -7.22 14.51 6.96
CA THR A 165 -6.89 14.68 8.39
C THR A 165 -7.54 15.94 8.99
N ASN A 166 -7.85 16.92 8.15
CA ASN A 166 -8.61 18.12 8.53
C ASN A 166 -10.13 17.95 8.37
N LYS A 167 -10.63 16.71 8.25
CA LYS A 167 -12.05 16.38 8.13
C LYS A 167 -12.76 16.95 6.90
N VAL A 168 -12.01 17.43 5.90
CA VAL A 168 -12.59 18.02 4.68
C VAL A 168 -13.40 17.01 3.89
N PHE A 169 -13.05 15.72 3.99
CA PHE A 169 -13.58 14.63 3.18
C PHE A 169 -14.42 13.62 3.97
N LEU A 170 -14.97 14.03 5.12
CA LEU A 170 -15.95 13.21 5.83
C LEU A 170 -17.13 12.88 4.91
N GLU A 171 -17.62 11.64 4.99
CA GLU A 171 -18.74 11.11 4.19
C GLU A 171 -18.50 11.04 2.65
N MET A 172 -17.33 11.44 2.14
CA MET A 172 -17.02 11.33 0.72
C MET A 172 -16.53 9.93 0.33
N HIS A 173 -17.48 9.04 0.05
CA HIS A 173 -17.19 7.63 -0.25
C HIS A 173 -16.57 7.35 -1.64
N TRP A 174 -16.65 8.30 -2.56
CA TRP A 174 -16.09 8.18 -3.91
C TRP A 174 -14.58 8.44 -3.95
N LEU A 175 -14.00 8.98 -2.87
CA LEU A 175 -12.58 9.29 -2.74
C LEU A 175 -11.90 8.24 -1.84
N PRO A 176 -11.46 7.09 -2.38
CA PRO A 176 -11.04 5.94 -1.58
C PRO A 176 -9.86 6.23 -0.64
N ILE A 177 -8.92 7.09 -1.04
CA ILE A 177 -7.75 7.45 -0.23
C ILE A 177 -8.13 8.14 1.09
N ALA A 178 -9.29 8.80 1.15
CA ALA A 178 -9.77 9.47 2.36
C ALA A 178 -10.45 8.50 3.35
N LEU A 179 -10.96 7.36 2.88
CA LEU A 179 -11.73 6.43 3.70
C LEU A 179 -10.95 5.86 4.90
N PRO A 180 -9.68 5.44 4.77
CA PRO A 180 -8.85 5.03 5.90
C PRO A 180 -8.71 6.11 6.96
N ILE A 181 -8.57 7.36 6.54
CA ILE A 181 -8.41 8.51 7.43
C ILE A 181 -9.71 8.78 8.18
N ASN A 182 -10.84 8.75 7.47
CA ASN A 182 -12.16 8.90 8.07
C ASN A 182 -12.44 7.79 9.11
N MET A 183 -12.06 6.54 8.83
CA MET A 183 -12.22 5.43 9.78
C MET A 183 -11.40 5.62 11.06
N ILE A 184 -10.26 6.32 11.00
CA ILE A 184 -9.42 6.62 12.17
C ILE A 184 -10.00 7.80 12.96
N LEU A 185 -10.49 8.83 12.27
CA LEU A 185 -11.05 10.03 12.90
C LEU A 185 -12.43 9.80 13.50
N GLU A 186 -13.26 8.95 12.89
CA GLU A 186 -14.64 8.66 13.30
C GLU A 186 -14.88 7.14 13.39
N PRO A 187 -14.34 6.48 14.44
CA PRO A 187 -14.34 5.02 14.54
C PRO A 187 -15.70 4.39 14.88
N VAL A 188 -16.71 5.18 15.27
CA VAL A 188 -18.02 4.67 15.72
C VAL A 188 -19.09 4.81 14.65
N ASP A 189 -19.18 5.98 14.01
CA ASP A 189 -20.23 6.27 13.03
C ASP A 189 -19.76 5.90 11.62
N GLY A 190 -20.51 5.04 10.94
CA GLY A 190 -20.23 4.69 9.54
C GLY A 190 -18.95 3.87 9.31
N TYR A 191 -18.23 3.44 10.34
CA TYR A 191 -16.99 2.65 10.22
C TYR A 191 -17.16 1.42 9.32
N LEU A 192 -18.18 0.59 9.56
CA LEU A 192 -18.44 -0.61 8.77
C LEU A 192 -18.80 -0.28 7.31
N VAL A 193 -19.50 0.82 7.08
CA VAL A 193 -19.82 1.29 5.74
C VAL A 193 -18.55 1.71 5.01
N ASN A 194 -17.72 2.58 5.62
CA ASN A 194 -16.44 3.01 5.07
C ASN A 194 -15.51 1.82 4.79
N LEU A 195 -15.42 0.86 5.73
CA LEU A 195 -14.63 -0.35 5.57
C LEU A 195 -15.11 -1.19 4.38
N SER A 196 -16.43 -1.41 4.27
CA SER A 196 -17.01 -2.21 3.18
C SER A 196 -16.79 -1.58 1.81
N ILE A 197 -16.93 -0.24 1.71
CA ILE A 197 -16.69 0.51 0.48
C ILE A 197 -15.21 0.47 0.13
N PHE A 198 -14.33 0.62 1.12
CA PHE A 198 -12.89 0.61 0.88
C PHE A 198 -12.38 -0.76 0.43
N ILE A 199 -12.83 -1.84 1.06
CA ILE A 199 -12.55 -3.21 0.59
C ILE A 199 -13.05 -3.42 -0.84
N SER A 200 -14.24 -2.88 -1.16
CA SER A 200 -14.78 -2.96 -2.53
C SER A 200 -13.87 -2.28 -3.55
N TRP A 201 -13.31 -1.11 -3.23
CA TRP A 201 -12.31 -0.44 -4.07
C TRP A 201 -11.05 -1.27 -4.28
N ILE A 202 -10.50 -1.87 -3.22
CA ILE A 202 -9.30 -2.73 -3.30
C ILE A 202 -9.56 -3.93 -4.23
N VAL A 203 -10.72 -4.58 -4.09
CA VAL A 203 -11.12 -5.72 -4.92
C VAL A 203 -11.32 -5.28 -6.38
N LEU A 204 -11.99 -4.15 -6.62
CA LEU A 204 -12.18 -3.62 -7.97
C LEU A 204 -10.85 -3.32 -8.65
N LEU A 205 -9.89 -2.72 -7.94
CA LEU A 205 -8.55 -2.46 -8.47
C LEU A 205 -7.79 -3.75 -8.78
N PHE A 206 -7.90 -4.76 -7.92
CA PHE A 206 -7.31 -6.08 -8.17
C PHE A 206 -7.89 -6.70 -9.45
N LEU A 207 -9.23 -6.73 -9.58
CA LEU A 207 -9.89 -7.27 -10.75
C LEU A 207 -9.56 -6.51 -12.03
N ALA A 208 -9.47 -5.17 -11.95
CA ALA A 208 -9.09 -4.32 -13.08
C ALA A 208 -7.67 -4.64 -13.58
N GLN A 209 -6.72 -4.83 -12.68
CA GLN A 209 -5.35 -5.23 -13.03
C GLN A 209 -5.33 -6.60 -13.73
N ILE A 210 -6.00 -7.61 -13.16
CA ILE A 210 -6.06 -8.95 -13.76
C ILE A 210 -6.72 -8.91 -15.14
N TYR A 211 -7.79 -8.12 -15.29
CA TYR A 211 -8.48 -7.93 -16.57
C TYR A 211 -7.54 -7.30 -17.61
N LEU A 212 -6.86 -6.21 -17.26
CA LEU A 212 -5.91 -5.53 -18.16
C LEU A 212 -4.79 -6.49 -18.59
N LEU A 213 -4.17 -7.20 -17.66
CA LEU A 213 -3.07 -8.12 -17.98
C LEU A 213 -3.51 -9.31 -18.85
N LYS A 214 -4.78 -9.71 -18.77
CA LYS A 214 -5.32 -10.83 -19.56
C LYS A 214 -5.74 -10.42 -20.98
N TYR A 215 -6.34 -9.24 -21.13
CA TYR A 215 -7.02 -8.85 -22.38
C TYR A 215 -6.31 -7.75 -23.15
N SER A 216 -5.48 -6.97 -22.48
CA SER A 216 -4.70 -5.99 -23.19
C SER A 216 -3.56 -6.70 -23.92
N LYS A 217 -3.46 -6.45 -25.24
CA LYS A 217 -2.18 -6.58 -25.95
C LYS A 217 -1.27 -5.41 -25.56
N ILE A 218 -1.30 -4.96 -24.30
CA ILE A 218 -0.30 -3.99 -23.84
C ILE A 218 1.00 -4.75 -23.99
N LYS A 219 1.76 -4.36 -25.02
CA LYS A 219 3.19 -4.59 -25.10
C LYS A 219 3.76 -3.91 -23.87
N ILE A 220 3.70 -4.60 -22.74
CA ILE A 220 4.61 -4.29 -21.65
C ILE A 220 5.95 -4.52 -22.31
N LEU A 221 6.79 -3.48 -22.30
CA LEU A 221 8.16 -3.42 -22.82
C LEU A 221 8.27 -2.95 -24.27
N LYS A 222 8.60 -1.66 -24.39
CA LYS A 222 9.25 -1.09 -25.55
C LYS A 222 10.64 -0.65 -25.13
#